data_AF-A0A368JIU9-F1
#
_entry.id   AF-A0A368JIU9-F1
#
_cell.length_a   1.000
_cell.length_b   1.000
_cell.length_c   1.000
_cell.angle_alpha   90.00
_cell.angle_beta   90.00
_cell.angle_gamma   90.00
#
_symmetry.space_group_name_H-M   'P 1'
#
loop_
_entity.id
_entity.type
_entity.pdbx_description
1 polymer ?
#
loop_
_entity_poly.entity_id
_entity_poly.type
_entity_poly.pdbx_seq_one_letter_code
_entity_poly.pdbx_strand_id
1 'polypeptide(L)'
;MTIYTPIIALRAILLVSILWLPGYSQIFPKPANFEDVPVYRLQLAVETANVGDAGTDDRVFVVFNTQMKGYYLDVAKDDRERNHLNIYDIIDPTIKTIRDLDLFTLTKQGTDGWGLKDLKILVNGQVIFQDLLGAKWIDGNDGHSPSLSYNATQLRTNSSWGYYDRPVHEPALVIPVNELRVMIESIVGNQIRYISDRTVNWGSRSGINTLWGEAVEFSFKNQNRLSVDLDLQVAHWGPNSELDVDFDIVVNCEANKVTLSLENFKARADFLNLIPVKRIKENLLKNLNRTYSNVPICNVYFEQNGTLKLR
;
A
#
# COMPACT_ATOMS: atom_id res chain seq x y z
N MET A 1 32.06 -72.08 25.41
CA MET A 1 30.84 -72.16 24.57
C MET A 1 29.87 -71.15 25.15
N THR A 2 29.87 -69.95 24.59
CA THR A 2 29.26 -68.76 25.19
C THR A 2 28.02 -68.41 24.37
N ILE A 3 26.84 -68.53 24.98
CA ILE A 3 25.55 -68.32 24.32
C ILE A 3 25.19 -66.83 24.47
N TYR A 4 25.18 -66.10 23.35
CA TYR A 4 24.65 -64.74 23.27
C TYR A 4 23.15 -64.79 22.97
N THR A 5 22.33 -64.26 23.87
CA THR A 5 20.91 -63.94 23.61
C THR A 5 20.81 -62.49 23.10
N PRO A 6 20.11 -62.23 21.98
CA PRO A 6 19.83 -60.86 21.56
C PRO A 6 18.59 -60.31 22.28
N ILE A 7 18.75 -59.14 22.89
CA ILE A 7 17.65 -58.31 23.39
C ILE A 7 17.03 -57.60 22.17
N ILE A 8 15.82 -58.02 21.79
CA ILE A 8 15.03 -57.35 20.75
C ILE A 8 14.43 -56.07 21.38
N ALA A 9 15.01 -54.92 21.04
CA ALA A 9 14.45 -53.63 21.41
C ALA A 9 13.21 -53.33 20.54
N LEU A 10 12.03 -53.46 21.14
CA LEU A 10 10.76 -53.09 20.53
C LEU A 10 10.68 -51.56 20.43
N ARG A 11 10.97 -50.99 19.25
CA ARG A 11 10.66 -49.58 18.96
C ARG A 11 9.17 -49.48 18.63
N ALA A 12 8.37 -49.02 19.59
CA ALA A 12 7.02 -48.58 19.34
C ALA A 12 7.07 -47.33 18.44
N ILE A 13 6.72 -47.49 17.16
CA ILE A 13 6.47 -46.36 16.26
C ILE A 13 5.09 -45.83 16.63
N LEU A 14 5.05 -44.70 17.35
CA LEU A 14 3.81 -43.94 17.52
C LEU A 14 3.46 -43.33 16.16
N LEU A 15 2.62 -44.03 15.40
CA LEU A 15 1.90 -43.45 14.27
C LEU A 15 0.91 -42.43 14.84
N VAL A 16 1.35 -41.18 14.98
CA VAL A 16 0.42 -40.06 15.12
C VAL A 16 -0.26 -39.92 13.77
N SER A 17 -1.40 -40.58 13.64
CA SER A 17 -2.38 -40.30 12.59
C SER A 17 -2.76 -38.83 12.70
N ILE A 18 -2.17 -38.00 11.85
CA ILE A 18 -2.64 -36.64 11.60
C ILE A 18 -4.03 -36.80 11.00
N LEU A 19 -5.04 -36.72 11.87
CA LEU A 19 -6.41 -36.50 11.46
C LEU A 19 -6.41 -35.19 10.67
N TRP A 20 -6.58 -35.30 9.37
CA TRP A 20 -6.95 -34.18 8.52
C TRP A 20 -8.30 -33.67 9.03
N LEU A 21 -8.26 -32.65 9.89
CA LEU A 21 -9.46 -31.93 10.26
C LEU A 21 -10.00 -31.29 8.97
N PRO A 22 -11.27 -31.57 8.59
CA PRO A 22 -11.88 -30.95 7.44
C PRO A 22 -11.84 -29.43 7.62
N GLY A 23 -11.57 -28.73 6.51
CA GLY A 23 -11.15 -27.34 6.46
C GLY A 23 -11.89 -26.42 7.43
N TYR A 24 -11.12 -25.79 8.32
CA TYR A 24 -11.53 -24.53 8.92
C TYR A 24 -11.72 -23.54 7.77
N SER A 25 -12.96 -23.33 7.33
CA SER A 25 -13.32 -22.13 6.58
C SER A 25 -12.94 -20.95 7.46
N GLN A 26 -12.03 -20.09 6.99
CA GLN A 26 -11.63 -18.90 7.71
C GLN A 26 -12.88 -18.05 7.97
N ILE A 27 -13.29 -17.88 9.24
CA ILE A 27 -14.44 -17.04 9.57
C ILE A 27 -13.91 -15.69 10.05
N PHE A 28 -13.74 -14.75 9.13
CA PHE A 28 -13.72 -13.35 9.53
C PHE A 28 -15.17 -13.00 9.91
N PRO A 29 -15.45 -12.60 11.16
CA PRO A 29 -16.83 -12.34 11.56
C PRO A 29 -17.36 -11.15 10.76
N LYS A 30 -18.34 -11.39 9.89
CA LYS A 30 -19.03 -10.33 9.16
C LYS A 30 -19.66 -9.35 10.14
N PRO A 31 -19.29 -8.05 10.11
CA PRO A 31 -19.90 -7.07 10.99
C PRO A 31 -21.39 -6.90 10.69
N ALA A 32 -22.17 -6.56 11.72
CA ALA A 32 -23.62 -6.38 11.60
C ALA A 32 -23.99 -5.25 10.62
N ASN A 33 -23.21 -4.18 10.59
CA ASN A 33 -23.36 -3.09 9.63
C ASN A 33 -22.16 -3.04 8.69
N PHE A 34 -22.41 -2.69 7.43
CA PHE A 34 -21.37 -2.44 6.43
C PHE A 34 -20.37 -1.36 6.88
N GLU A 35 -20.86 -0.32 7.55
CA GLU A 35 -20.04 0.77 8.09
C GLU A 35 -19.01 0.28 9.13
N ASP A 36 -19.27 -0.84 9.81
CA ASP A 36 -18.39 -1.39 10.85
C ASP A 36 -17.33 -2.35 10.27
N VAL A 37 -17.25 -2.49 8.95
CA VAL A 37 -16.21 -3.27 8.26
C VAL A 37 -14.82 -2.68 8.55
N PRO A 38 -13.88 -3.48 9.10
CA PRO A 38 -12.50 -3.06 9.26
C PRO A 38 -11.83 -2.76 7.93
N VAL A 39 -11.05 -1.68 7.87
CA VAL A 39 -10.23 -1.32 6.70
C VAL A 39 -8.81 -1.84 6.93
N TYR A 40 -8.48 -2.95 6.29
CA TYR A 40 -7.12 -3.49 6.26
C TYR A 40 -6.30 -2.84 5.14
N ARG A 41 -6.95 -2.53 4.02
CA ARG A 41 -6.37 -1.85 2.88
C ARG A 41 -7.37 -0.87 2.29
N LEU A 42 -6.94 0.37 2.09
CA LEU A 42 -7.70 1.39 1.37
C LEU A 42 -6.93 1.73 0.10
N GLN A 43 -7.60 1.70 -1.04
CA GLN A 43 -7.01 2.06 -2.32
C GLN A 43 -7.90 3.06 -3.04
N LEU A 44 -7.27 3.95 -3.80
CA LEU A 44 -7.93 4.85 -4.73
C LEU A 44 -7.48 4.48 -6.13
N ALA A 45 -8.42 4.05 -6.98
CA ALA A 45 -8.16 3.83 -8.40
C ALA A 45 -8.76 4.98 -9.20
N VAL A 46 -7.92 5.64 -10.02
CA VAL A 46 -8.32 6.78 -10.83
C VAL A 46 -7.93 6.52 -12.28
N GLU A 47 -8.88 6.65 -13.19
CA GLU A 47 -8.62 6.59 -14.62
C GLU A 47 -8.63 8.01 -15.20
N THR A 48 -7.52 8.40 -15.82
CA THR A 48 -7.42 9.65 -16.57
C THR A 48 -8.17 9.52 -17.90
N ALA A 49 -8.90 10.56 -18.29
CA ALA A 49 -9.65 10.60 -19.52
C ALA A 49 -8.76 10.50 -20.77
N ASN A 50 -9.32 9.97 -21.85
CA ASN A 50 -8.63 9.86 -23.14
C ASN A 50 -8.93 11.07 -24.04
N VAL A 51 -8.78 12.27 -23.50
CA VAL A 51 -8.91 13.54 -24.25
C VAL A 51 -7.58 14.27 -24.27
N GLY A 52 -7.44 15.27 -25.16
CA GLY A 52 -6.22 16.09 -25.22
C GLY A 52 -5.93 16.74 -23.87
N ASP A 53 -4.66 16.76 -23.48
CA ASP A 53 -4.14 17.37 -22.25
C ASP A 53 -4.77 16.87 -20.95
N ALA A 54 -5.36 15.67 -20.97
CA ALA A 54 -6.07 15.15 -19.80
C ALA A 54 -5.15 14.72 -18.65
N GLY A 55 -3.85 14.48 -18.91
CA GLY A 55 -2.88 14.07 -17.89
C GLY A 55 -2.44 15.22 -17.00
N THR A 56 -1.72 14.93 -15.91
CA THR A 56 -1.18 16.01 -15.07
C THR A 56 0.11 15.65 -14.33
N ASP A 57 1.06 16.58 -14.36
CA ASP A 57 2.28 16.57 -13.54
C ASP A 57 2.10 17.27 -12.17
N ASP A 58 0.95 17.90 -11.96
CA ASP A 58 0.67 18.65 -10.74
C ASP A 58 0.54 17.73 -9.52
N ARG A 59 0.72 18.32 -8.34
CA ARG A 59 0.55 17.59 -7.09
C ARG A 59 -0.92 17.33 -6.87
N VAL A 60 -1.24 16.08 -6.60
CA VAL A 60 -2.59 15.67 -6.24
C VAL A 60 -2.57 15.05 -4.85
N PHE A 61 -3.55 15.39 -4.02
CA PHE A 61 -3.75 14.72 -2.74
C PHE A 61 -5.21 14.40 -2.49
N VAL A 62 -5.44 13.41 -1.63
CA VAL A 62 -6.77 12.98 -1.20
C VAL A 62 -6.96 13.13 0.31
N VAL A 63 -8.20 13.36 0.72
CA VAL A 63 -8.66 13.31 2.11
C VAL A 63 -9.93 12.47 2.18
N PHE A 64 -10.01 11.55 3.13
CA PHE A 64 -11.17 10.67 3.36
C PHE A 64 -11.95 10.97 4.65
N ASN A 65 -11.37 11.77 5.55
CA ASN A 65 -12.08 12.30 6.69
C ASN A 65 -11.49 13.62 7.19
N THR A 66 -12.23 14.27 8.08
CA THR A 66 -11.84 15.58 8.63
C THR A 66 -10.56 15.57 9.49
N GLN A 67 -10.09 14.41 9.94
CA GLN A 67 -8.89 14.26 10.77
C GLN A 67 -7.63 13.95 9.94
N MET A 68 -7.82 13.45 8.71
CA MET A 68 -6.77 13.07 7.79
C MET A 68 -6.09 14.32 7.21
N LYS A 69 -4.75 14.30 7.18
CA LYS A 69 -3.97 15.26 6.38
C LYS A 69 -4.00 14.82 4.91
N GLY A 70 -3.85 15.75 3.97
CA GLY A 70 -3.80 15.41 2.54
C GLY A 70 -2.78 14.30 2.26
N TYR A 71 -3.23 13.18 1.70
CA TYR A 71 -2.34 12.10 1.29
C TYR A 71 -2.02 12.30 -0.19
N TYR A 72 -0.77 12.66 -0.48
CA TYR A 72 -0.36 12.89 -1.86
C TYR A 72 -0.34 11.58 -2.64
N LEU A 73 -0.92 11.61 -3.84
CA LEU A 73 -0.92 10.52 -4.80
C LEU A 73 0.37 10.66 -5.59
N ASP A 74 1.38 9.86 -5.26
CA ASP A 74 2.69 9.96 -5.88
C ASP A 74 3.33 8.57 -5.82
N VAL A 75 3.65 8.03 -6.98
CA VAL A 75 4.34 6.75 -7.14
C VAL A 75 5.58 6.97 -7.99
N ALA A 76 6.49 6.01 -8.03
CA ALA A 76 7.78 6.21 -8.70
C ALA A 76 7.66 6.30 -10.22
N LYS A 77 6.68 5.58 -10.77
CA LYS A 77 6.36 5.60 -12.19
C LYS A 77 5.54 6.83 -12.54
N ASP A 78 5.64 7.21 -13.80
CA ASP A 78 4.80 8.24 -14.39
C ASP A 78 3.31 7.93 -14.15
N ASP A 79 2.58 8.89 -13.59
CA ASP A 79 1.24 8.69 -13.05
C ASP A 79 0.29 9.79 -13.50
N ARG A 80 -1.01 9.47 -13.53
CA ARG A 80 -2.08 10.36 -14.03
C ARG A 80 -1.99 10.65 -15.53
N GLU A 81 -1.17 9.92 -16.27
CA GLU A 81 -1.08 10.01 -17.73
C GLU A 81 -2.40 9.76 -18.46
N ARG A 82 -2.55 10.38 -19.63
CA ARG A 82 -3.76 10.25 -20.47
C ARG A 82 -4.11 8.78 -20.70
N ASN A 83 -5.39 8.43 -20.49
CA ASN A 83 -5.91 7.07 -20.69
C ASN A 83 -5.20 6.00 -19.83
N HIS A 84 -4.57 6.38 -18.71
CA HIS A 84 -4.02 5.45 -17.74
C HIS A 84 -4.92 5.29 -16.52
N LEU A 85 -4.92 4.07 -15.98
CA LEU A 85 -5.47 3.74 -14.68
C LEU A 85 -4.32 3.68 -13.67
N ASN A 86 -4.35 4.56 -12.68
CA ASN A 86 -3.43 4.51 -11.55
C ASN A 86 -4.18 4.03 -10.30
N ILE A 87 -3.53 3.18 -9.50
CA ILE A 87 -4.06 2.70 -8.22
C ILE A 87 -3.07 3.12 -7.14
N TYR A 88 -3.56 3.83 -6.13
CA TYR A 88 -2.78 4.31 -5.00
C TYR A 88 -3.23 3.61 -3.74
N ASP A 89 -2.28 3.15 -2.94
CA ASP A 89 -2.56 2.64 -1.60
C ASP A 89 -2.56 3.81 -0.61
N ILE A 90 -3.68 3.99 0.08
CA ILE A 90 -3.87 5.10 1.03
C ILE A 90 -3.69 4.57 2.44
N ILE A 91 -2.74 5.17 3.16
CA ILE A 91 -2.35 4.72 4.50
C ILE A 91 -2.48 5.89 5.46
N ASP A 92 -3.56 5.89 6.22
CA ASP A 92 -3.79 6.89 7.26
C ASP A 92 -4.36 6.21 8.52
N PRO A 93 -3.75 6.43 9.71
CA PRO A 93 -4.16 5.78 10.95
C PRO A 93 -5.54 6.23 11.48
N THR A 94 -6.11 7.30 10.91
CA THR A 94 -7.46 7.77 11.24
C THR A 94 -8.56 6.90 10.61
N ILE A 95 -8.22 6.07 9.62
CA ILE A 95 -9.17 5.20 8.91
C ILE A 95 -9.00 3.77 9.41
N LYS A 96 -9.97 3.29 10.19
CA LYS A 96 -9.97 1.93 10.75
C LYS A 96 -11.14 1.11 10.27
N THR A 97 -12.23 1.76 9.88
CA THR A 97 -13.48 1.17 9.42
C THR A 97 -14.04 1.97 8.24
N ILE A 98 -14.99 1.38 7.49
CA ILE A 98 -15.69 2.08 6.40
C ILE A 98 -16.40 3.34 6.92
N ARG A 99 -16.91 3.33 8.16
CA ARG A 99 -17.52 4.49 8.80
C ARG A 99 -16.61 5.71 8.84
N ASP A 100 -15.31 5.48 9.01
CA ASP A 100 -14.30 6.54 9.08
C ASP A 100 -14.07 7.23 7.73
N LEU A 101 -14.71 6.76 6.65
CA LEU A 101 -14.81 7.44 5.37
C LEU A 101 -16.05 8.36 5.40
N ASP A 102 -15.90 9.54 5.99
CA ASP A 102 -16.98 10.52 6.16
C ASP A 102 -16.98 11.63 5.10
N LEU A 103 -15.93 11.70 4.27
CA LEU A 103 -15.86 12.52 3.08
C LEU A 103 -14.89 11.91 2.07
N PHE A 104 -14.92 12.43 0.86
CA PHE A 104 -13.86 12.25 -0.12
C PHE A 104 -13.55 13.62 -0.68
N THR A 105 -12.28 14.00 -0.74
CA THR A 105 -11.84 15.18 -1.47
C THR A 105 -10.53 14.89 -2.16
N LEU A 106 -10.54 14.97 -3.48
CA LEU A 106 -9.37 14.93 -4.34
C LEU A 106 -9.03 16.36 -4.75
N THR A 107 -7.82 16.83 -4.49
CA THR A 107 -7.40 18.20 -4.78
C THR A 107 -6.10 18.20 -5.58
N LYS A 108 -6.08 19.00 -6.64
CA LYS A 108 -4.90 19.29 -7.45
C LYS A 108 -4.30 20.63 -7.05
N GLN A 109 -2.98 20.72 -7.05
CA GLN A 109 -2.22 21.96 -6.82
C GLN A 109 -1.31 22.25 -8.00
N GLY A 110 -1.55 23.39 -8.64
CA GLY A 110 -0.80 23.88 -9.81
C GLY A 110 -1.75 24.30 -10.92
N THR A 111 -1.21 24.46 -12.13
CA THR A 111 -1.92 25.03 -13.29
C THR A 111 -2.19 24.03 -14.42
N ASP A 112 -1.72 22.79 -14.28
CA ASP A 112 -1.84 21.76 -15.31
C ASP A 112 -3.11 20.95 -15.06
N GLY A 113 -4.16 21.16 -15.85
CA GLY A 113 -5.48 20.57 -15.61
C GLY A 113 -5.45 19.04 -15.59
N TRP A 114 -6.35 18.38 -14.83
CA TRP A 114 -6.45 16.91 -14.85
C TRP A 114 -7.86 16.45 -15.21
N GLY A 115 -7.98 15.74 -16.33
CA GLY A 115 -9.24 15.22 -16.85
C GLY A 115 -9.53 13.81 -16.31
N LEU A 116 -10.53 13.66 -15.45
CA LEU A 116 -10.90 12.39 -14.84
C LEU A 116 -12.00 11.65 -15.60
N LYS A 117 -11.84 10.34 -15.80
CA LYS A 117 -12.82 9.47 -16.44
C LYS A 117 -13.58 8.59 -15.46
N ASP A 118 -12.88 7.95 -14.53
CA ASP A 118 -13.46 7.01 -13.57
C ASP A 118 -12.72 7.14 -12.24
N LEU A 119 -13.45 6.99 -11.14
CA LEU A 119 -12.90 7.06 -9.79
C LEU A 119 -13.52 5.96 -8.95
N LYS A 120 -12.68 5.13 -8.32
CA LYS A 120 -13.09 4.04 -7.44
C LYS A 120 -12.37 4.09 -6.11
N ILE A 121 -13.12 3.94 -5.02
CA ILE A 121 -12.56 3.68 -3.69
C ILE A 121 -12.69 2.18 -3.45
N LEU A 122 -11.57 1.54 -3.15
CA LEU A 122 -11.52 0.12 -2.82
C LEU A 122 -11.16 -0.06 -1.36
N VAL A 123 -11.95 -0.86 -0.64
CA VAL A 123 -11.65 -1.32 0.71
C VAL A 123 -11.44 -2.83 0.66
N ASN A 124 -10.31 -3.29 1.18
CA ASN A 124 -9.94 -4.71 1.22
C ASN A 124 -10.01 -5.38 -0.16
N GLY A 125 -9.65 -4.64 -1.21
CA GLY A 125 -9.68 -5.10 -2.60
C GLY A 125 -11.07 -5.13 -3.26
N GLN A 126 -12.12 -4.62 -2.59
CA GLN A 126 -13.47 -4.49 -3.15
C GLN A 126 -13.81 -3.03 -3.40
N VAL A 127 -14.36 -2.73 -4.57
CA VAL A 127 -14.92 -1.40 -4.87
C VAL A 127 -16.11 -1.17 -3.93
N ILE A 128 -16.08 -0.09 -3.16
CA ILE A 128 -17.19 0.33 -2.28
C ILE A 128 -17.77 1.69 -2.67
N PHE A 129 -17.14 2.36 -3.63
CA PHE A 129 -17.62 3.60 -4.22
C PHE A 129 -17.06 3.70 -5.63
N GLN A 130 -17.89 4.12 -6.57
CA GLN A 130 -17.51 4.43 -7.95
C GLN A 130 -18.26 5.65 -8.46
N ASP A 131 -17.57 6.53 -9.18
CA ASP A 131 -18.18 7.58 -9.99
C ASP A 131 -17.61 7.61 -11.41
N LEU A 132 -18.51 7.56 -12.40
CA LEU A 132 -18.17 7.61 -13.82
C LEU A 132 -18.23 9.07 -14.29
N LEU A 133 -17.05 9.69 -14.35
CA LEU A 133 -16.88 11.12 -14.56
C LEU A 133 -16.81 11.52 -16.05
N GLY A 134 -16.48 10.56 -16.92
CA GLY A 134 -16.34 10.76 -18.37
C GLY A 134 -15.06 11.54 -18.74
N ALA A 135 -15.05 12.85 -18.49
CA ALA A 135 -13.91 13.74 -18.70
C ALA A 135 -14.01 14.97 -17.78
N LYS A 136 -14.24 14.76 -16.48
CA LYS A 136 -14.39 15.84 -15.52
C LYS A 136 -13.02 16.45 -15.22
N TRP A 137 -12.83 17.70 -15.61
CA TRP A 137 -11.63 18.46 -15.31
C TRP A 137 -11.61 18.92 -13.85
N ILE A 138 -10.52 18.61 -13.15
CA ILE A 138 -10.15 19.29 -11.92
C ILE A 138 -9.03 20.29 -12.25
N ASP A 139 -9.36 21.58 -12.23
CA ASP A 139 -8.41 22.66 -12.51
C ASP A 139 -8.82 23.97 -11.84
N GLY A 140 -7.86 24.87 -11.63
CA GLY A 140 -8.10 26.19 -11.05
C GLY A 140 -8.50 27.27 -12.06
N ASN A 141 -8.45 26.97 -13.37
CA ASN A 141 -8.71 27.92 -14.44
C ASN A 141 -10.05 27.61 -15.15
N ASP A 142 -10.46 28.50 -16.07
CA ASP A 142 -11.59 28.31 -17.00
C ASP A 142 -12.93 27.90 -16.35
N GLY A 143 -13.16 28.33 -15.10
CA GLY A 143 -14.38 28.04 -14.36
C GLY A 143 -14.45 26.61 -13.80
N HIS A 144 -13.37 25.84 -13.90
CA HIS A 144 -13.24 24.55 -13.24
C HIS A 144 -12.97 24.70 -11.73
N SER A 145 -13.10 23.59 -11.01
CA SER A 145 -12.73 23.50 -9.58
C SER A 145 -11.46 22.68 -9.47
N PRO A 146 -10.45 23.11 -8.69
CA PRO A 146 -9.23 22.32 -8.48
C PRO A 146 -9.47 21.09 -7.59
N SER A 147 -10.72 20.90 -7.13
CA SER A 147 -11.10 19.81 -6.25
C SER A 147 -12.39 19.11 -6.69
N LEU A 148 -12.41 17.79 -6.49
CA LEU A 148 -13.59 16.93 -6.57
C LEU A 148 -13.91 16.42 -5.16
N SER A 149 -15.13 16.67 -4.68
CA SER A 149 -15.54 16.29 -3.33
C SER A 149 -16.88 15.57 -3.28
N TYR A 150 -16.97 14.56 -2.40
CA TYR A 150 -18.21 13.91 -1.99
C TYR A 150 -18.30 13.96 -0.46
N ASN A 151 -19.42 14.40 0.09
CA ASN A 151 -19.67 14.31 1.53
C ASN A 151 -20.19 12.91 1.92
N ALA A 152 -20.29 12.66 3.24
CA ALA A 152 -20.79 11.41 3.81
C ALA A 152 -22.09 10.90 3.15
N THR A 153 -23.04 11.82 2.90
CA THR A 153 -24.35 11.50 2.32
C THR A 153 -24.19 11.07 0.86
N GLN A 154 -23.41 11.81 0.06
CA GLN A 154 -23.15 11.47 -1.34
C GLN A 154 -22.43 10.13 -1.49
N LEU A 155 -21.46 9.84 -0.61
CA LEU A 155 -20.81 8.54 -0.56
C LEU A 155 -21.83 7.42 -0.28
N ARG A 156 -22.62 7.57 0.79
CA ARG A 156 -23.57 6.54 1.27
C ARG A 156 -24.81 6.34 0.40
N THR A 157 -25.18 7.33 -0.39
CA THR A 157 -26.30 7.25 -1.35
C THR A 157 -25.86 6.77 -2.72
N ASN A 158 -24.55 6.62 -2.97
CA ASN A 158 -24.05 6.02 -4.18
C ASN A 158 -24.48 4.54 -4.23
N SER A 159 -24.98 4.07 -5.38
CA SER A 159 -25.41 2.68 -5.57
C SER A 159 -24.32 1.65 -5.32
N SER A 160 -23.05 2.07 -5.31
CA SER A 160 -21.91 1.22 -5.01
C SER A 160 -21.50 1.13 -3.54
N TRP A 161 -22.14 1.91 -2.66
CA TRP A 161 -21.84 1.88 -1.24
C TRP A 161 -22.48 0.70 -0.53
N GLY A 162 -21.78 -0.44 -0.49
CA GLY A 162 -22.24 -1.62 0.21
C GLY A 162 -21.40 -2.88 0.01
N TYR A 163 -21.96 -4.02 0.43
CA TYR A 163 -21.41 -5.34 0.17
C TYR A 163 -21.64 -5.74 -1.29
N TYR A 164 -20.59 -6.23 -1.95
CA TYR A 164 -20.65 -6.82 -3.28
C TYR A 164 -20.39 -8.33 -3.25
N ASP A 165 -20.20 -8.93 -4.42
CA ASP A 165 -20.01 -10.37 -4.70
C ASP A 165 -18.93 -11.07 -3.85
N ARG A 166 -18.06 -10.31 -3.17
CA ARG A 166 -17.04 -10.84 -2.25
C ARG A 166 -17.16 -10.22 -0.85
N PRO A 167 -16.77 -10.96 0.19
CA PRO A 167 -16.79 -10.48 1.57
C PRO A 167 -15.73 -9.38 1.79
N VAL A 168 -16.12 -8.11 1.61
CA VAL A 168 -15.28 -6.92 1.90
C VAL A 168 -14.74 -6.87 3.34
N HIS A 169 -15.32 -7.63 4.27
CA HIS A 169 -14.85 -7.73 5.65
C HIS A 169 -13.65 -8.67 5.82
N GLU A 170 -13.27 -9.39 4.77
CA GLU A 170 -12.09 -10.25 4.74
C GLU A 170 -10.90 -9.46 4.17
N PRO A 171 -9.71 -9.50 4.79
CA PRO A 171 -8.50 -8.96 4.20
C PRO A 171 -8.11 -9.76 2.96
N ALA A 172 -7.34 -9.14 2.06
CA ALA A 172 -6.71 -9.85 0.96
C ALA A 172 -5.76 -10.92 1.52
N LEU A 173 -6.02 -12.19 1.20
CA LEU A 173 -5.19 -13.32 1.63
C LEU A 173 -3.88 -13.45 0.83
N VAL A 174 -3.78 -12.74 -0.29
CA VAL A 174 -2.60 -12.73 -1.15
C VAL A 174 -2.35 -11.29 -1.56
N ILE A 175 -1.14 -10.79 -1.30
CA ILE A 175 -0.65 -9.51 -1.78
C ILE A 175 0.52 -9.81 -2.72
N PRO A 176 0.30 -9.77 -4.04
CA PRO A 176 1.36 -9.92 -5.03
C PRO A 176 2.49 -8.91 -4.80
N VAL A 177 3.72 -9.30 -5.15
CA VAL A 177 4.89 -8.43 -4.99
C VAL A 177 4.72 -7.06 -5.67
N ASN A 178 4.03 -7.01 -6.81
CA ASN A 178 3.75 -5.74 -7.51
C ASN A 178 2.80 -4.84 -6.72
N GLU A 179 1.84 -5.40 -6.00
CA GLU A 179 0.94 -4.62 -5.13
C GLU A 179 1.68 -4.15 -3.87
N LEU A 180 2.57 -4.97 -3.32
CA LEU A 180 3.44 -4.55 -2.23
C LEU A 180 4.38 -3.40 -2.68
N ARG A 181 4.86 -3.44 -3.93
CA ARG A 181 5.63 -2.35 -4.53
C ARG A 181 4.85 -1.04 -4.53
N VAL A 182 3.66 -1.05 -5.13
CA VAL A 182 2.78 0.13 -5.22
C VAL A 182 2.42 0.64 -3.82
N MET A 183 2.26 -0.25 -2.84
CA MET A 183 2.05 0.15 -1.45
C MET A 183 3.23 0.94 -0.88
N ILE A 184 4.46 0.45 -1.05
CA ILE A 184 5.66 1.16 -0.59
C ILE A 184 5.83 2.48 -1.36
N GLU A 185 5.66 2.47 -2.68
CA GLU A 185 5.73 3.66 -3.52
C GLU A 185 4.69 4.72 -3.08
N SER A 186 3.44 4.33 -2.85
CA SER A 186 2.41 5.29 -2.40
C SER A 186 2.76 5.92 -1.05
N ILE A 187 3.28 5.13 -0.10
CA ILE A 187 3.72 5.63 1.21
C ILE A 187 4.87 6.61 1.06
N VAL A 188 5.93 6.21 0.36
CA VAL A 188 7.15 7.01 0.20
C VAL A 188 6.86 8.27 -0.58
N GLY A 189 6.12 8.18 -1.68
CA GLY A 189 5.74 9.32 -2.52
C GLY A 189 4.94 10.35 -1.72
N ASN A 190 3.97 9.91 -0.93
CA ASN A 190 3.28 10.80 0.00
C ASN A 190 4.26 11.55 0.93
N GLN A 191 5.26 10.86 1.47
CA GLN A 191 6.24 11.49 2.37
C GLN A 191 7.20 12.44 1.65
N ILE A 192 7.64 12.10 0.45
CA ILE A 192 8.50 12.96 -0.37
C ILE A 192 7.88 14.35 -0.49
N ARG A 193 6.56 14.42 -0.73
CA ARG A 193 5.84 15.70 -0.84
C ARG A 193 5.80 16.50 0.46
N TYR A 194 5.91 15.86 1.63
CA TYR A 194 6.01 16.52 2.93
C TYR A 194 7.43 16.94 3.34
N ILE A 195 8.47 16.33 2.76
CA ILE A 195 9.87 16.57 3.15
C ILE A 195 10.49 17.78 2.42
N SER A 196 9.74 18.37 1.48
CA SER A 196 10.11 19.45 0.53
C SER A 196 10.57 18.88 -0.82
N ASP A 197 9.94 19.36 -1.89
CA ASP A 197 10.20 19.02 -3.29
C ASP A 197 11.64 19.24 -3.75
N ARG A 198 12.38 20.08 -3.01
CA ARG A 198 13.79 20.38 -3.24
C ARG A 198 14.75 19.53 -2.41
N THR A 199 14.28 18.47 -1.75
CA THR A 199 15.15 17.64 -0.92
C THR A 199 15.25 16.20 -1.38
N VAL A 200 14.14 15.53 -1.68
CA VAL A 200 14.12 14.13 -2.10
C VAL A 200 13.09 13.94 -3.21
N ASN A 201 13.35 13.09 -4.19
CA ASN A 201 12.43 12.69 -5.25
C ASN A 201 12.66 11.22 -5.62
N TRP A 202 11.72 10.61 -6.34
CA TRP A 202 11.89 9.26 -6.91
C TRP A 202 13.10 9.20 -7.86
N GLY A 203 13.28 10.21 -8.69
CA GLY A 203 14.45 10.37 -9.56
C GLY A 203 14.66 11.83 -9.93
N SER A 204 15.43 12.08 -10.99
CA SER A 204 15.85 13.45 -11.31
C SER A 204 14.71 14.24 -11.94
N ARG A 205 14.44 15.42 -11.39
CA ARG A 205 13.62 16.45 -12.06
C ARG A 205 14.45 17.40 -12.93
N SER A 206 15.77 17.30 -12.87
CA SER A 206 16.70 18.21 -13.57
C SER A 206 18.03 17.50 -13.85
N GLY A 207 18.16 16.90 -15.04
CA GLY A 207 19.40 16.25 -15.48
C GLY A 207 19.23 14.76 -15.79
N ILE A 208 20.26 13.96 -15.51
CA ILE A 208 20.27 12.51 -15.75
C ILE A 208 19.38 11.84 -14.71
N ASN A 209 18.41 11.05 -15.17
CA ASN A 209 17.59 10.22 -14.28
C ASN A 209 18.47 9.12 -13.65
N THR A 210 18.56 9.10 -12.32
CA THR A 210 19.31 8.09 -11.57
C THR A 210 18.48 6.84 -11.28
N LEU A 211 17.16 6.85 -11.55
CA LEU A 211 16.36 5.64 -11.48
C LEU A 211 16.72 4.71 -12.63
N TRP A 212 17.40 3.61 -12.30
CA TRP A 212 17.73 2.54 -13.23
C TRP A 212 16.84 1.33 -12.97
N GLY A 213 15.58 1.38 -13.38
CA GLY A 213 14.64 0.27 -13.23
C GLY A 213 13.47 0.59 -12.32
N GLU A 214 13.15 -0.32 -11.39
CA GLU A 214 12.09 -0.12 -10.42
C GLU A 214 12.63 0.63 -9.21
N ALA A 215 11.97 1.69 -8.75
CA ALA A 215 12.45 2.44 -7.59
C ALA A 215 12.32 1.66 -6.26
N VAL A 216 11.58 0.55 -6.27
CA VAL A 216 11.42 -0.34 -5.13
C VAL A 216 11.66 -1.75 -5.63
N GLU A 217 12.80 -2.31 -5.22
CA GLU A 217 13.21 -3.65 -5.58
C GLU A 217 13.10 -4.59 -4.38
N PHE A 218 12.77 -5.86 -4.66
CA PHE A 218 12.58 -6.86 -3.62
C PHE A 218 13.54 -8.02 -3.78
N SER A 219 14.11 -8.45 -2.66
CA SER A 219 14.94 -9.64 -2.56
C SER A 219 14.42 -10.57 -1.47
N PHE A 220 13.89 -11.73 -1.86
CA PHE A 220 13.46 -12.76 -0.91
C PHE A 220 14.64 -13.24 -0.05
N LYS A 221 14.52 -13.14 1.27
CA LYS A 221 15.52 -13.67 2.21
C LYS A 221 15.07 -15.00 2.80
N ASN A 222 13.84 -15.05 3.29
CA ASN A 222 13.18 -16.27 3.76
C ASN A 222 11.67 -16.03 3.90
N GLN A 223 10.94 -17.04 4.36
CA GLN A 223 9.48 -17.00 4.50
C GLN A 223 8.97 -15.86 5.39
N ASN A 224 9.77 -15.33 6.31
CA ASN A 224 9.33 -14.26 7.22
C ASN A 224 9.98 -12.92 6.89
N ARG A 225 10.81 -12.84 5.84
CA ARG A 225 11.63 -11.66 5.56
C ARG A 225 11.80 -11.41 4.06
N LEU A 226 11.42 -10.20 3.65
CA LEU A 226 11.64 -9.65 2.33
C LEU A 226 12.53 -8.41 2.46
N SER A 227 13.67 -8.41 1.78
CA SER A 227 14.54 -7.22 1.73
C SER A 227 14.04 -6.29 0.64
N VAL A 228 14.07 -4.99 0.94
CA VAL A 228 13.64 -3.89 0.09
C VAL A 228 14.85 -3.00 -0.15
N ASP A 229 15.12 -2.75 -1.42
CA ASP A 229 15.99 -1.66 -1.87
C ASP A 229 15.10 -0.54 -2.42
N LEU A 230 15.35 0.69 -1.97
CA LEU A 230 14.53 1.85 -2.32
C LEU A 230 15.46 2.93 -2.88
N ASP A 231 15.31 3.17 -4.18
CA ASP A 231 16.07 4.17 -4.92
C ASP A 231 15.38 5.52 -4.84
N LEU A 232 16.09 6.50 -4.29
CA LEU A 232 15.67 7.89 -4.24
C LEU A 232 16.81 8.79 -4.72
N GLN A 233 16.47 10.04 -4.97
CA GLN A 233 17.45 11.07 -5.29
C GLN A 233 17.30 12.27 -4.37
N VAL A 234 18.42 12.78 -3.88
CA VAL A 234 18.49 14.08 -3.21
C VAL A 234 18.51 15.19 -4.26
N ALA A 235 17.63 16.18 -4.13
CA ALA A 235 17.67 17.35 -5.00
C ALA A 235 18.88 18.23 -4.65
N HIS A 236 19.96 18.06 -5.41
CA HIS A 236 21.19 18.83 -5.31
C HIS A 236 21.69 19.24 -6.70
N TRP A 237 22.54 20.26 -6.77
CA TRP A 237 23.04 20.87 -8.02
C TRP A 237 24.19 20.07 -8.68
N GLY A 238 24.42 18.83 -8.23
CA GLY A 238 25.47 17.95 -8.74
C GLY A 238 24.89 16.76 -9.52
N PRO A 239 25.68 16.13 -10.41
CA PRO A 239 25.28 14.89 -11.07
C PRO A 239 25.08 13.77 -10.03
N ASN A 240 24.08 12.92 -10.24
CA ASN A 240 23.84 11.66 -9.52
C ASN A 240 23.84 11.76 -7.99
N SER A 241 22.93 12.54 -7.41
CA SER A 241 22.80 12.64 -5.95
C SER A 241 21.89 11.54 -5.40
N GLU A 242 22.38 10.30 -5.41
CA GLU A 242 21.61 9.12 -5.00
C GLU A 242 21.37 9.09 -3.48
N LEU A 243 20.20 8.57 -3.11
CA LEU A 243 19.80 8.23 -1.76
C LEU A 243 19.27 6.79 -1.78
N ASP A 244 20.13 5.86 -1.38
CA ASP A 244 19.80 4.45 -1.29
C ASP A 244 19.23 4.17 0.10
N VAL A 245 18.10 3.46 0.15
CA VAL A 245 17.44 3.12 1.40
C VAL A 245 17.13 1.62 1.43
N ASP A 246 17.95 0.86 2.16
CA ASP A 246 17.70 -0.56 2.41
C ASP A 246 16.88 -0.78 3.68
N PHE A 247 15.93 -1.71 3.65
CA PHE A 247 15.32 -2.26 4.85
C PHE A 247 14.78 -3.65 4.62
N ASP A 248 14.44 -4.35 5.70
CA ASP A 248 13.72 -5.61 5.63
C ASP A 248 12.28 -5.41 6.09
N ILE A 249 11.32 -5.94 5.33
CA ILE A 249 9.97 -6.19 5.82
C ILE A 249 9.97 -7.57 6.47
N VAL A 250 9.65 -7.59 7.76
CA VAL A 250 9.51 -8.80 8.55
C VAL A 250 8.05 -9.01 8.85
N VAL A 251 7.58 -10.24 8.62
CA VAL A 251 6.23 -10.65 8.94
C VAL A 251 6.24 -11.63 10.10
N ASN A 252 5.38 -11.37 11.08
CA ASN A 252 5.16 -12.26 12.20
C ASN A 252 3.67 -12.44 12.42
N CYS A 253 3.29 -13.57 13.01
CA CYS A 253 1.92 -13.84 13.37
C CYS A 253 1.83 -14.45 14.76
N GLU A 254 1.22 -13.70 15.68
CA GLU A 254 1.03 -14.14 17.06
C GLU A 254 -0.38 -13.82 17.53
N ALA A 255 -1.05 -14.79 18.15
CA ALA A 255 -2.38 -14.62 18.75
C ALA A 255 -3.40 -13.95 17.81
N ASN A 256 -3.50 -14.44 16.57
CA ASN A 256 -4.40 -13.91 15.52
C ASN A 256 -4.11 -12.45 15.14
N LYS A 257 -2.86 -12.02 15.31
CA LYS A 257 -2.36 -10.72 14.88
C LYS A 257 -1.20 -10.91 13.91
N VAL A 258 -1.40 -10.48 12.67
CA VAL A 258 -0.31 -10.39 11.69
C VAL A 258 0.36 -9.03 11.88
N THR A 259 1.65 -9.02 12.15
CA THR A 259 2.46 -7.81 12.23
C THR A 259 3.43 -7.74 11.07
N LEU A 260 3.40 -6.64 10.34
CA LEU A 260 4.47 -6.25 9.41
C LEU A 260 5.34 -5.24 10.16
N SER A 261 6.64 -5.44 10.17
CA SER A 261 7.60 -4.54 10.81
C SER A 261 8.80 -4.28 9.92
N LEU A 262 9.32 -3.05 9.93
CA LEU A 262 10.62 -2.78 9.32
C LEU A 262 11.77 -3.11 10.27
N GLU A 263 12.76 -3.81 9.75
CA GLU A 263 14.03 -4.08 10.40
C GLU A 263 15.22 -3.71 9.51
N ASN A 264 16.43 -3.73 10.07
CA ASN A 264 17.69 -3.55 9.34
C ASN A 264 17.77 -2.30 8.45
N PHE A 265 17.02 -1.24 8.80
CA PHE A 265 16.99 0.00 8.06
C PHE A 265 18.39 0.63 7.96
N LYS A 266 18.83 0.87 6.72
CA LYS A 266 20.04 1.60 6.36
C LYS A 266 19.66 2.63 5.31
N ALA A 267 20.35 3.75 5.35
CA ALA A 267 20.20 4.76 4.32
C ALA A 267 21.56 5.39 4.07
N ARG A 268 21.90 5.55 2.80
CA ARG A 268 23.14 6.12 2.34
C ARG A 268 22.78 7.23 1.36
N ALA A 269 23.24 8.45 1.66
CA ALA A 269 23.21 9.54 0.72
C ALA A 269 24.64 9.85 0.30
N ASP A 270 24.85 10.15 -0.97
CA ASP A 270 26.17 10.58 -1.46
C ASP A 270 26.59 11.94 -0.88
N PHE A 271 25.64 12.70 -0.32
CA PHE A 271 25.87 14.01 0.29
C PHE A 271 25.37 14.07 1.76
N LEU A 272 26.09 14.82 2.60
CA LEU A 272 26.04 14.80 4.08
C LEU A 272 24.73 15.24 4.78
N ASN A 273 23.63 15.48 4.06
CA ASN A 273 22.37 15.93 4.68
C ASN A 273 21.51 14.76 5.16
N LEU A 274 21.62 14.41 6.45
CA LEU A 274 20.88 13.31 7.10
C LEU A 274 19.44 13.64 7.52
N ILE A 275 18.99 14.89 7.40
CA ILE A 275 17.63 15.32 7.84
C ILE A 275 16.51 14.62 7.06
N PRO A 276 16.55 14.53 5.71
CA PRO A 276 15.52 13.82 4.95
C PRO A 276 15.44 12.34 5.31
N VAL A 277 16.59 11.68 5.50
CA VAL A 277 16.70 10.25 5.87
C VAL A 277 15.94 9.95 7.16
N LYS A 278 16.12 10.77 8.19
CA LYS A 278 15.44 10.57 9.48
C LYS A 278 13.91 10.62 9.32
N ARG A 279 13.40 11.59 8.55
CA ARG A 279 11.96 11.73 8.31
C ARG A 279 11.39 10.59 7.47
N ILE A 280 12.11 10.15 6.44
CA ILE A 280 11.72 8.98 5.63
C ILE A 280 11.61 7.75 6.54
N LYS A 281 12.63 7.48 7.35
CA LYS A 281 12.63 6.37 8.31
C LYS A 281 11.44 6.43 9.27
N GLU A 282 11.23 7.56 9.94
CA GLU A 282 10.14 7.73 10.92
C GLU A 282 8.76 7.49 10.29
N ASN A 283 8.55 7.99 9.07
CA ASN A 283 7.28 7.81 8.38
C ASN A 283 7.10 6.41 7.78
N LEU A 284 8.16 5.79 7.25
CA LEU A 284 8.12 4.38 6.84
C LEU A 284 7.75 3.50 8.02
N LEU A 285 8.44 3.66 9.16
CA LEU A 285 8.12 2.94 10.40
C LEU A 285 6.67 3.20 10.84
N LYS A 286 6.18 4.44 10.76
CA LYS A 286 4.82 4.77 11.16
C LYS A 286 3.75 4.11 10.27
N ASN A 287 3.99 4.00 8.96
CA ASN A 287 2.96 3.61 7.99
C ASN A 287 3.04 2.13 7.56
N LEU A 288 4.24 1.56 7.52
CA LEU A 288 4.46 0.15 7.18
C LEU A 288 4.47 -0.76 8.40
N ASN A 289 4.77 -0.27 9.61
CA ASN A 289 4.52 -1.07 10.81
C ASN A 289 3.00 -1.21 10.98
N ARG A 290 2.49 -2.39 10.66
CA ARG A 290 1.05 -2.65 10.65
C ARG A 290 0.74 -3.87 11.46
N THR A 291 -0.36 -3.79 12.19
CA THR A 291 -0.92 -4.93 12.92
C THR A 291 -2.32 -5.18 12.42
N TYR A 292 -2.50 -6.26 11.67
CA TYR A 292 -3.81 -6.77 11.30
C TYR A 292 -4.30 -7.66 12.44
N SER A 293 -5.37 -7.25 13.12
CA SER A 293 -5.96 -8.03 14.22
C SER A 293 -7.13 -8.89 13.72
N ASN A 294 -7.46 -9.93 14.49
CA ASN A 294 -8.55 -10.87 14.20
C ASN A 294 -8.34 -11.64 12.89
N VAL A 295 -7.09 -12.00 12.57
CA VAL A 295 -6.77 -12.89 11.45
C VAL A 295 -6.98 -14.34 11.92
N PRO A 296 -8.04 -15.05 11.50
CA PRO A 296 -8.51 -16.29 12.13
C PRO A 296 -7.50 -17.44 12.08
N ILE A 297 -6.66 -17.47 11.06
CA ILE A 297 -5.51 -18.37 10.96
C ILE A 297 -4.29 -17.48 10.87
N CYS A 298 -3.41 -17.64 11.85
CA CYS A 298 -2.26 -16.77 12.00
C CYS A 298 -1.05 -17.38 11.29
N ASN A 299 -1.14 -17.58 9.97
CA ASN A 299 0.01 -17.98 9.16
C ASN A 299 0.28 -16.91 8.09
N VAL A 300 1.44 -16.27 8.18
CA VAL A 300 1.85 -15.24 7.24
C VAL A 300 3.26 -15.55 6.75
N TYR A 301 3.46 -15.50 5.44
CA TYR A 301 4.78 -15.74 4.87
C TYR A 301 4.93 -15.13 3.47
N PHE A 302 6.17 -14.85 3.09
CA PHE A 302 6.56 -14.52 1.73
C PHE A 302 6.86 -15.79 0.92
N GLU A 303 6.43 -15.80 -0.34
CA GLU A 303 6.90 -16.74 -1.35
C GLU A 303 8.22 -16.25 -1.97
N GLN A 304 8.92 -17.14 -2.67
CA GLN A 304 10.21 -16.81 -3.32
C GLN A 304 10.13 -15.63 -4.29
N ASN A 305 8.96 -15.40 -4.90
CA ASN A 305 8.71 -14.26 -5.79
C ASN A 305 8.35 -12.96 -5.05
N GLY A 306 8.43 -12.93 -3.71
CA GLY A 306 8.09 -11.77 -2.88
C GLY A 306 6.59 -11.62 -2.56
N THR A 307 5.72 -12.50 -3.07
CA THR A 307 4.28 -12.46 -2.77
C THR A 307 4.04 -12.75 -1.29
N LEU A 308 3.29 -11.88 -0.61
CA LEU A 308 2.86 -12.10 0.77
C LEU A 308 1.56 -12.91 0.80
N LYS A 309 1.56 -14.00 1.57
CA LYS A 309 0.36 -14.84 1.79
C LYS A 309 -0.05 -14.82 3.24
N LEU A 310 -1.35 -14.67 3.46
CA LEU A 310 -2.04 -14.88 4.73
C LEU A 310 -2.88 -16.15 4.57
N ARG A 311 -2.65 -17.13 5.43
CA ARG A 311 -3.29 -18.46 5.42
C ARG A 311 -3.87 -18.80 6.75
#